data_AF-A0A2N1AMU0-F1
#
_entry.id   AF-A0A2N1AMU0-F1
#
_cell.length_a   1.000
_cell.length_b   1.000
_cell.length_c   1.000
_cell.angle_alpha   90.00
_cell.angle_beta   90.00
_cell.angle_gamma   90.00
#
_symmetry.space_group_name_H-M   'P 1'
#
loop_
_entity.id
_entity.type
_entity.pdbx_description
1 polymer ?
#
loop_
_entity_poly.entity_id
_entity_poly.type
_entity_poly.pdbx_seq_one_letter_code
_entity_poly.pdbx_strand_id
1 'polypeptide(L)'
;MQNSIALDSTRLQRLQQAPLWEFALSLYAKPGVETACLTLQEEGELDVCELLFHCWLYSCDLEAIPRAVARQREQRRQWQSSVTAVLRGLRRDLKASAASSDSVAALRETIKQAELMAERENLQRWQEWVLEVHADEQRVMNIVEIPQDSAKWLRNQLLFSKANTHSESSLNTTSALCEALQMLTCQLDPHQGAR
;
A
#
# COMPACT_ATOMS: atom_id res chain seq x y z
N MET A 1 -11.85 33.64 -8.92
CA MET A 1 -11.59 32.27 -9.40
C MET A 1 -11.73 31.33 -8.21
N GLN A 2 -12.87 30.63 -8.12
CA GLN A 2 -13.11 29.65 -7.07
C GLN A 2 -12.28 28.41 -7.39
N ASN A 3 -11.15 28.22 -6.71
CA ASN A 3 -10.46 26.93 -6.69
C ASN A 3 -11.42 25.94 -6.02
N SER A 4 -12.09 25.12 -6.83
CA SER A 4 -13.01 24.11 -6.31
C SER A 4 -12.17 23.02 -5.63
N ILE A 5 -12.07 23.13 -4.31
CA ILE A 5 -11.49 22.15 -3.37
C ILE A 5 -12.42 20.92 -3.23
N ALA A 6 -13.56 20.92 -3.93
CA ALA A 6 -14.50 19.80 -3.96
C ALA A 6 -13.87 18.57 -4.66
N LEU A 7 -14.04 17.40 -4.04
CA LEU A 7 -13.76 16.11 -4.66
C LEU A 7 -14.47 16.02 -6.02
N ASP A 8 -13.71 15.75 -7.07
CA ASP A 8 -14.25 15.62 -8.42
C ASP A 8 -14.92 14.24 -8.57
N SER A 9 -16.22 14.22 -8.86
CA SER A 9 -16.99 12.99 -9.11
C SER A 9 -16.38 12.11 -10.20
N THR A 10 -15.68 12.71 -11.18
CA THR A 10 -14.98 12.00 -12.26
C THR A 10 -13.81 11.18 -11.73
N ARG A 11 -13.06 11.69 -10.75
CA ARG A 11 -11.93 10.97 -10.13
C ARG A 11 -12.42 9.78 -9.31
N LEU A 12 -13.48 9.97 -8.52
CA LEU A 12 -14.09 8.88 -7.73
C LEU A 12 -14.67 7.79 -8.63
N GLN A 13 -15.28 8.16 -9.77
CA GLN A 13 -15.78 7.18 -10.73
C GLN A 13 -14.64 6.35 -11.36
N ARG A 14 -13.51 6.98 -11.73
CA ARG A 14 -12.31 6.26 -12.20
C ARG A 14 -11.80 5.27 -11.15
N LEU A 15 -11.77 5.70 -9.89
CA LEU A 15 -11.35 4.88 -8.76
C LEU A 15 -12.25 3.64 -8.57
N GLN A 16 -13.57 3.79 -8.73
CA GLN A 16 -14.52 2.67 -8.69
C GLN A 16 -14.37 1.68 -9.86
N GLN A 17 -13.91 2.14 -11.02
CA GLN A 17 -13.71 1.31 -12.21
C GLN A 17 -12.42 0.49 -12.17
N ALA A 18 -11.49 0.85 -11.30
CA ALA A 18 -10.24 0.12 -11.08
C ALA A 18 -10.18 -0.37 -9.63
N PRO A 19 -10.82 -1.49 -9.26
CA PRO A 19 -10.75 -2.01 -7.89
C PRO A 19 -9.31 -2.16 -7.41
N LEU A 20 -9.07 -1.80 -6.15
CA LEU A 20 -7.74 -1.78 -5.53
C LEU A 20 -7.02 -3.13 -5.65
N TRP A 21 -7.74 -4.24 -5.55
CA TRP A 21 -7.15 -5.58 -5.75
C TRP A 21 -6.62 -5.79 -7.17
N GLU A 22 -7.41 -5.46 -8.19
CA GLU A 22 -6.99 -5.61 -9.60
C GLU A 22 -5.86 -4.63 -9.94
N PHE A 23 -5.93 -3.40 -9.43
CA PHE A 23 -4.84 -2.44 -9.52
C PHE A 23 -3.55 -3.01 -8.88
N ALA A 24 -3.63 -3.55 -7.66
CA ALA A 24 -2.50 -4.12 -6.96
C ALA A 24 -1.87 -5.28 -7.75
N LEU A 25 -2.66 -6.19 -8.30
CA LEU A 25 -2.17 -7.27 -9.16
C LEU A 25 -1.46 -6.72 -10.40
N SER A 26 -2.06 -5.72 -11.07
CA SER A 26 -1.48 -5.11 -12.27
C SER A 26 -0.15 -4.41 -11.99
N LEU A 27 -0.03 -3.72 -10.84
CA LEU A 27 1.18 -3.03 -10.42
C LEU A 27 2.26 -4.04 -10.02
N TYR A 28 1.89 -5.07 -9.26
CA TYR A 28 2.82 -6.10 -8.78
C TYR A 28 3.45 -6.90 -9.93
N ALA A 29 2.72 -7.07 -11.04
CA ALA A 29 3.23 -7.72 -12.25
C ALA A 29 4.27 -6.88 -13.02
N LYS A 30 4.44 -5.59 -12.70
CA LYS A 30 5.40 -4.73 -13.39
C LYS A 30 6.85 -5.03 -12.95
N PRO A 31 7.84 -4.88 -13.86
CA PRO A 31 9.23 -5.16 -13.54
C PRO A 31 9.74 -4.39 -12.32
N GLY A 32 10.38 -5.11 -11.39
CA GLY A 32 11.00 -4.54 -10.19
C GLY A 32 10.04 -4.20 -9.04
N VAL A 33 8.72 -4.25 -9.26
CA VAL A 33 7.75 -3.89 -8.21
C VAL A 33 7.72 -4.89 -7.07
N GLU A 34 7.72 -6.20 -7.35
CA GLU A 34 7.78 -7.23 -6.32
C GLU A 34 8.99 -7.03 -5.40
N THR A 35 10.18 -6.86 -5.99
CA THR A 35 11.42 -6.62 -5.26
C THR A 35 11.35 -5.34 -4.43
N ALA A 36 10.85 -4.25 -4.99
CA ALA A 36 10.69 -2.99 -4.27
C ALA A 36 9.73 -3.12 -3.08
N CYS A 37 8.59 -3.78 -3.25
CA CYS A 37 7.64 -4.06 -2.17
C CYS A 37 8.28 -4.90 -1.06
N LEU A 38 9.06 -5.91 -1.40
CA LEU A 38 9.78 -6.74 -0.42
C LEU A 38 10.82 -5.92 0.36
N THR A 39 11.64 -5.10 -0.31
CA THR A 39 12.59 -4.20 0.36
C THR A 39 11.88 -3.24 1.32
N LEU A 40 10.78 -2.62 0.88
CA LEU A 40 10.00 -1.71 1.72
C LEU A 40 9.34 -2.41 2.90
N GLN A 41 8.91 -3.66 2.72
CA GLN A 41 8.32 -4.47 3.78
C GLN A 41 9.36 -4.90 4.81
N GLU A 42 10.52 -5.37 4.37
CA GLU A 42 11.52 -6.00 5.24
C GLU A 42 12.46 -4.99 5.89
N GLU A 43 12.95 -4.00 5.13
CA GLU A 43 13.87 -2.97 5.66
C GLU A 43 13.11 -1.75 6.19
N GLY A 44 11.98 -1.40 5.57
CA GLY A 44 11.20 -0.21 5.91
C GLY A 44 10.12 -0.46 6.96
N GLU A 45 9.86 -1.73 7.27
CA GLU A 45 8.73 -2.21 8.09
C GLU A 45 7.39 -1.62 7.60
N LEU A 46 7.25 -1.42 6.29
CA LEU A 46 6.06 -0.82 5.71
C LEU A 46 4.98 -1.87 5.44
N ASP A 47 3.72 -1.50 5.66
CA ASP A 47 2.58 -2.29 5.23
C ASP A 47 2.41 -2.14 3.71
N VAL A 48 2.67 -3.22 2.97
CA VAL A 48 2.52 -3.28 1.51
C VAL A 48 1.07 -2.98 1.10
N CYS A 49 0.07 -3.34 1.91
CA CYS A 49 -1.32 -3.02 1.61
C CYS A 49 -1.58 -1.51 1.65
N GLU A 50 -1.01 -0.80 2.63
CA GLU A 50 -1.11 0.66 2.73
C GLU A 50 -0.33 1.37 1.61
N LEU A 51 0.85 0.85 1.27
CA LEU A 51 1.65 1.31 0.13
C LEU A 51 0.84 1.24 -1.17
N LEU A 52 0.30 0.06 -1.49
CA LEU A 52 -0.52 -0.17 -2.68
C LEU A 52 -1.78 0.71 -2.69
N PHE A 53 -2.39 0.92 -1.52
CA PHE A 53 -3.52 1.82 -1.33
C PHE A 53 -3.19 3.27 -1.74
N HIS A 54 -2.05 3.81 -1.30
CA HIS A 54 -1.61 5.15 -1.71
C HIS A 54 -1.30 5.24 -3.20
N CYS A 55 -0.64 4.22 -3.77
CA CYS A 55 -0.38 4.13 -5.21
C CYS A 55 -1.68 4.13 -6.03
N TRP A 56 -2.71 3.43 -5.54
CA TRP A 56 -4.01 3.36 -6.19
C TRP A 56 -4.73 4.71 -6.21
N LEU A 57 -4.75 5.44 -5.09
CA LEU A 57 -5.28 6.80 -5.05
C LEU A 57 -4.53 7.72 -6.00
N TYR A 58 -3.20 7.64 -5.99
CA TYR A 58 -2.34 8.45 -6.86
C TYR A 58 -2.66 8.25 -8.35
N SER A 59 -2.93 7.01 -8.76
CA SER A 59 -3.31 6.70 -10.15
C SER A 59 -4.59 7.39 -10.65
N CYS A 60 -5.41 7.88 -9.72
CA CYS A 60 -6.65 8.62 -9.99
C CYS A 60 -6.55 10.11 -9.62
N ASP A 61 -5.33 10.64 -9.43
CA ASP A 61 -5.06 12.01 -8.99
C ASP A 61 -5.69 12.34 -7.63
N LEU A 62 -5.74 11.35 -6.73
CA LEU A 62 -6.29 11.47 -5.38
C LEU A 62 -5.21 11.20 -4.33
N GLU A 63 -5.39 11.77 -3.15
CA GLU A 63 -4.64 11.43 -1.96
C GLU A 63 -5.54 11.32 -0.72
N ALA A 64 -5.08 10.58 0.28
CA ALA A 64 -5.83 10.41 1.52
C ALA A 64 -5.66 11.64 2.42
N ILE A 65 -6.73 12.07 3.07
CA ILE A 65 -6.67 13.16 4.05
C ILE A 65 -5.94 12.63 5.29
N PRO A 66 -4.82 13.26 5.73
CA PRO A 66 -3.92 12.69 6.75
C PRO A 66 -4.61 12.32 8.07
N ARG A 67 -5.51 13.18 8.55
CA ARG A 67 -6.29 12.95 9.78
C ARG A 67 -7.28 11.79 9.66
N ALA A 68 -7.90 11.60 8.51
CA ALA A 68 -8.89 10.56 8.29
C ALA A 68 -8.21 9.18 8.15
N VAL A 69 -7.10 9.10 7.40
CA VAL A 69 -6.34 7.86 7.21
C VAL A 69 -5.62 7.41 8.50
N ALA A 70 -5.19 8.35 9.35
CA ALA A 70 -4.55 8.04 10.64
C ALA A 70 -5.41 7.15 11.54
N ARG A 71 -6.73 7.36 11.56
CA ARG A 71 -7.67 6.55 12.34
C ARG A 71 -7.77 5.12 11.81
N GLN A 72 -7.75 4.96 10.48
CA GLN A 72 -7.85 3.64 9.86
C GLN A 72 -6.57 2.82 10.01
N ARG A 73 -5.41 3.47 9.97
CA ARG A 73 -4.11 2.82 10.16
C ARG A 73 -4.05 1.97 11.43
N GLU A 74 -4.68 2.40 12.51
CA GLU A 74 -4.69 1.62 13.75
C GLU A 74 -5.41 0.28 13.60
N GLN A 75 -6.60 0.29 12.99
CA GLN A 75 -7.35 -0.94 12.70
C GLN A 75 -6.58 -1.87 11.75
N ARG A 76 -5.86 -1.29 10.80
CA ARG A 76 -5.05 -2.03 9.81
C ARG A 76 -3.79 -2.61 10.44
N ARG A 77 -3.13 -1.88 11.35
CA ARG A 77 -2.03 -2.40 12.18
C ARG A 77 -2.48 -3.57 13.05
N GLN A 78 -3.67 -3.49 13.64
CA GLN A 78 -4.22 -4.60 14.42
C GLN A 78 -4.44 -5.85 13.54
N TRP A 79 -5.03 -5.69 12.36
CA TRP A 79 -5.19 -6.79 11.41
C TRP A 79 -3.84 -7.39 10.97
N GLN A 80 -2.89 -6.51 10.61
CA GLN A 80 -1.56 -6.91 10.18
C GLN A 80 -0.87 -7.76 11.25
N SER A 81 -0.87 -7.29 12.50
CA SER A 81 -0.16 -7.97 13.60
C SER A 81 -0.83 -9.26 14.04
N SER A 82 -2.16 -9.31 14.05
CA SER A 82 -2.92 -10.47 14.53
C SER A 82 -3.13 -11.57 13.48
N VAL A 83 -3.11 -11.23 12.19
CA VAL A 83 -3.42 -12.17 11.10
C VAL A 83 -2.24 -12.29 10.15
N THR A 84 -1.93 -11.24 9.39
CA THR A 84 -0.96 -11.30 8.28
C THR A 84 0.45 -11.63 8.75
N ALA A 85 0.93 -10.98 9.82
CA ALA A 85 2.26 -11.21 10.39
C ALA A 85 2.41 -12.62 10.98
N VAL A 86 1.34 -13.15 11.60
CA VAL A 86 1.31 -14.53 12.13
C VAL A 86 1.44 -15.54 10.99
N LEU A 87 0.63 -15.40 9.93
CA LEU A 87 0.69 -16.28 8.75
C LEU A 87 2.06 -16.21 8.07
N ARG A 88 2.60 -15.00 7.91
CA ARG A 88 3.94 -14.77 7.33
C ARG A 88 5.04 -15.40 8.16
N GLY A 89 4.96 -15.29 9.49
CA GLY A 89 5.88 -15.93 10.42
C GLY A 89 5.89 -17.44 10.22
N LEU A 90 4.72 -18.08 10.29
CA LEU A 90 4.57 -19.52 10.05
C LEU A 90 5.12 -19.95 8.68
N ARG A 91 4.85 -19.19 7.62
CA ARG A 91 5.39 -19.49 6.28
C ARG A 91 6.91 -19.38 6.22
N ARG A 92 7.51 -18.42 6.92
CA ARG A 92 8.96 -18.23 7.00
C ARG A 92 9.60 -19.37 7.79
N ASP A 93 9.04 -19.73 8.94
CA ASP A 93 9.56 -20.80 9.81
C ASP A 93 9.57 -22.16 9.11
N LEU A 94 8.54 -22.46 8.31
CA LEU A 94 8.45 -23.72 7.58
C LEU A 94 9.40 -23.81 6.35
N LYS A 95 10.10 -22.73 5.97
CA LYS A 95 10.91 -22.69 4.74
C LYS A 95 11.99 -23.77 4.70
N ALA A 96 12.72 -23.97 5.80
CA ALA A 96 13.81 -24.95 5.86
C ALA A 96 13.28 -26.40 5.80
N SER A 97 12.22 -26.70 6.57
CA SER A 97 11.60 -28.03 6.59
C SER A 97 10.87 -28.38 5.28
N ALA A 98 10.30 -27.38 4.59
CA ALA A 98 9.68 -27.58 3.29
C ALA A 98 10.67 -28.02 2.20
N ALA A 99 11.97 -27.75 2.36
CA ALA A 99 12.98 -28.17 1.40
C ALA A 99 13.26 -29.68 1.41
N SER A 100 12.87 -30.38 2.48
CA SER A 100 13.11 -31.81 2.68
C SER A 100 11.84 -32.65 2.85
N SER A 101 10.64 -32.03 2.74
CA SER A 101 9.37 -32.71 2.95
C SER A 101 8.25 -32.11 2.10
N ASP A 102 7.70 -32.90 1.18
CA ASP A 102 6.61 -32.49 0.29
C ASP A 102 5.32 -32.15 1.05
N SER A 103 5.02 -32.85 2.13
CA SER A 103 3.85 -32.55 2.97
C SER A 103 3.99 -31.21 3.68
N VAL A 104 5.20 -30.87 4.14
CA VAL A 104 5.49 -29.54 4.72
C VAL A 104 5.47 -28.46 3.64
N ALA A 105 5.95 -28.75 2.43
CA ALA A 105 5.85 -27.82 1.30
C ALA A 105 4.39 -27.50 0.95
N ALA A 106 3.50 -28.51 0.92
CA ALA A 106 2.07 -28.32 0.69
C ALA A 106 1.39 -27.51 1.80
N LEU A 107 1.73 -27.76 3.06
CA LEU A 107 1.27 -26.96 4.20
C LEU A 107 1.72 -25.50 4.07
N ARG A 108 3.00 -25.27 3.74
CA ARG A 108 3.56 -23.94 3.55
C ARG A 108 2.85 -23.18 2.42
N GLU A 109 2.52 -23.85 1.33
CA GLU A 109 1.73 -23.24 0.24
C GLU A 109 0.32 -22.89 0.70
N THR A 110 -0.33 -23.73 1.51
CA THR A 110 -1.65 -23.42 2.09
C THR A 110 -1.60 -22.17 2.96
N ILE A 111 -0.57 -22.03 3.80
CA ILE A 111 -0.35 -20.82 4.62
C ILE A 111 -0.09 -19.59 3.73
N LYS A 112 0.67 -19.73 2.64
CA LYS A 112 0.88 -18.65 1.67
C LYS A 112 -0.44 -18.20 1.06
N GLN A 113 -1.33 -19.13 0.69
CA GLN A 113 -2.65 -18.77 0.17
C GLN A 113 -3.50 -18.05 1.23
N ALA A 114 -3.46 -18.51 2.49
CA ALA A 114 -4.12 -17.82 3.60
C ALA A 114 -3.56 -16.41 3.84
N GLU A 115 -2.24 -16.22 3.75
CA GLU A 115 -1.59 -14.90 3.84
C GLU A 115 -2.09 -13.96 2.73
N LEU A 116 -2.13 -14.44 1.47
CA LEU A 116 -2.65 -13.67 0.34
C LEU A 116 -4.13 -13.31 0.50
N MET A 117 -4.95 -14.23 1.04
CA MET A 117 -6.35 -13.95 1.36
C MET A 117 -6.48 -12.85 2.44
N ALA A 118 -5.63 -12.89 3.47
CA ALA A 118 -5.61 -11.88 4.52
C ALA A 118 -5.17 -10.49 4.00
N GLU A 119 -4.22 -10.44 3.07
CA GLU A 119 -3.80 -9.20 2.39
C GLU A 119 -4.91 -8.66 1.47
N ARG A 120 -5.56 -9.53 0.70
CA ARG A 120 -6.70 -9.15 -0.14
C ARG A 120 -7.85 -8.56 0.68
N GLU A 121 -8.19 -9.16 1.82
CA GLU A 121 -9.17 -8.63 2.77
C GLU A 121 -8.75 -7.23 3.26
N ASN A 122 -7.48 -7.04 3.62
CA ASN A 122 -6.98 -5.74 4.08
C ASN A 122 -7.09 -4.66 2.99
N LEU A 123 -6.76 -5.00 1.74
CA LEU A 123 -6.94 -4.13 0.57
C LEU A 123 -8.43 -3.81 0.34
N GLN A 124 -9.31 -4.80 0.43
CA GLN A 124 -10.75 -4.56 0.30
C GLN A 124 -11.25 -3.55 1.33
N ARG A 125 -10.84 -3.68 2.60
CA ARG A 125 -11.22 -2.73 3.65
C ARG A 125 -10.64 -1.33 3.43
N TRP A 126 -9.47 -1.20 2.81
CA TRP A 126 -8.93 0.09 2.37
C TRP A 126 -9.80 0.72 1.28
N GLN A 127 -10.21 -0.06 0.28
CA GLN A 127 -11.10 0.39 -0.79
C GLN A 127 -12.47 0.81 -0.23
N GLU A 128 -13.09 -0.02 0.59
CA GLU A 128 -14.39 0.27 1.23
C GLU A 128 -14.32 1.57 2.04
N TRP A 129 -13.24 1.78 2.80
CA TRP A 129 -13.04 3.03 3.51
C TRP A 129 -13.05 4.25 2.57
N VAL A 130 -12.48 4.17 1.38
CA VAL A 130 -12.53 5.32 0.45
C VAL A 130 -13.90 5.50 -0.20
N LEU A 131 -14.58 4.41 -0.54
CA LEU A 131 -15.82 4.44 -1.31
C LEU A 131 -17.08 4.67 -0.46
N GLU A 132 -17.01 4.40 0.84
CA GLU A 132 -18.10 4.70 1.77
C GLU A 132 -18.43 6.20 1.81
N VAL A 133 -19.69 6.52 1.56
CA VAL A 133 -20.21 7.88 1.66
C VAL A 133 -20.52 8.19 3.13
N HIS A 134 -19.74 9.10 3.73
CA HIS A 134 -20.05 9.68 5.04
C HIS A 134 -20.30 11.17 4.89
N ALA A 135 -21.48 11.63 5.30
CA ALA A 135 -21.92 13.01 5.11
C ALA A 135 -20.99 14.04 5.79
N ASP A 136 -20.30 13.64 6.87
CA ASP A 136 -19.56 14.56 7.75
C ASP A 136 -18.03 14.39 7.71
N GLU A 137 -17.49 13.41 6.98
CA GLU A 137 -16.03 13.14 6.95
C GLU A 137 -15.51 12.98 5.52
N GLN A 138 -14.80 14.00 5.04
CA GLN A 138 -14.02 13.88 3.80
C GLN A 138 -12.78 13.00 4.06
N ARG A 139 -12.63 11.92 3.29
CA ARG A 139 -11.56 10.91 3.45
C ARG A 139 -10.41 11.05 2.45
N VAL A 140 -10.71 11.51 1.26
CA VAL A 140 -9.77 11.72 0.16
C VAL A 140 -9.90 13.14 -0.40
N MET A 141 -8.87 13.62 -1.07
CA MET A 141 -8.85 14.92 -1.74
C MET A 141 -8.12 14.83 -3.07
N ASN A 142 -8.38 15.79 -3.96
CA ASN A 142 -7.66 15.88 -5.23
C ASN A 142 -6.20 16.27 -4.98
N ILE A 143 -5.27 15.61 -5.67
CA ILE A 143 -3.90 16.10 -5.78
C ILE A 143 -3.95 17.36 -6.65
N VAL A 144 -3.69 18.53 -6.06
CA VAL A 144 -3.79 19.83 -6.74
C VAL A 144 -2.64 20.02 -7.74
N GLU A 145 -1.45 19.52 -7.40
CA GLU A 145 -0.26 19.52 -8.25
C GLU A 145 0.37 18.15 -8.19
N ILE A 146 0.54 17.49 -9.35
CA ILE A 146 1.24 16.21 -9.43
C ILE A 146 2.66 16.43 -8.89
N PRO A 147 3.07 15.71 -7.83
CA PRO A 147 4.39 15.89 -7.24
C PRO A 147 5.48 15.67 -8.28
N GLN A 148 6.41 16.63 -8.40
CA GLN A 148 7.62 16.47 -9.23
C GLN A 148 8.48 15.28 -8.77
N ASP A 149 8.37 14.92 -7.49
CA ASP A 149 9.03 13.76 -6.88
C ASP A 149 7.96 12.88 -6.22
N SER A 150 7.42 11.96 -7.01
CA SER A 150 6.41 10.98 -6.60
C SER A 150 6.92 10.06 -5.48
N ALA A 151 8.21 9.71 -5.49
CA ALA A 151 8.81 8.87 -4.46
C ALA A 151 8.84 9.57 -3.10
N LYS A 152 9.23 10.85 -3.08
CA LYS A 152 9.18 11.70 -1.87
C LYS A 152 7.75 11.92 -1.40
N TRP A 153 6.81 12.14 -2.32
CA TRP A 153 5.39 12.22 -1.97
C TRP A 153 4.89 10.94 -1.30
N LEU A 154 5.13 9.78 -1.91
CA LEU A 154 4.68 8.48 -1.38
C LEU A 154 5.31 8.19 -0.02
N ARG A 155 6.60 8.52 0.13
CA ARG A 155 7.27 8.47 1.43
C ARG A 155 6.54 9.32 2.46
N ASN A 156 6.23 10.57 2.15
CA ASN A 156 5.55 11.46 3.10
C ASN A 156 4.18 10.90 3.51
N GLN A 157 3.40 10.37 2.56
CA GLN A 157 2.12 9.71 2.85
C GLN A 157 2.29 8.60 3.90
N LEU A 158 3.29 7.74 3.72
CA LEU A 158 3.59 6.62 4.62
C LEU A 158 4.19 7.07 5.97
N LEU A 159 4.97 8.16 5.99
CA LEU A 159 5.61 8.67 7.21
C LEU A 159 4.68 9.48 8.12
N PHE A 160 3.65 10.13 7.57
CA PHE A 160 2.58 10.72 8.41
C PHE A 160 1.89 9.66 9.29
N SER A 161 2.09 8.36 9.04
CA SER A 161 1.67 7.25 9.90
C SER A 161 2.46 7.13 11.21
N LYS A 162 3.75 7.51 11.22
CA LYS A 162 4.70 7.26 12.33
C LYS A 162 4.86 8.42 13.32
N ALA A 163 4.43 9.65 12.99
CA ALA A 163 4.65 10.83 13.84
C ALA A 163 3.88 10.84 15.18
N ASN A 164 2.99 9.87 15.44
CA ASN A 164 2.18 9.79 16.66
C ASN A 164 2.56 8.65 17.62
N THR A 165 3.63 7.89 17.36
CA THR A 165 4.10 6.83 18.27
C THR A 165 5.55 7.10 18.65
N HIS A 166 5.80 7.21 19.96
CA HIS A 166 7.08 7.57 20.58
C HIS A 166 8.32 6.89 19.97
N SER A 167 9.40 7.68 19.97
CA SER A 167 10.77 7.42 19.51
C SER A 167 11.04 7.89 18.07
N GLU A 168 11.77 8.99 17.97
CA GLU A 168 12.51 9.43 16.79
C GLU A 168 13.54 8.34 16.38
N SER A 169 13.05 7.23 15.83
CA SER A 169 13.85 6.41 14.93
C SER A 169 13.79 7.12 13.59
N SER A 170 14.72 8.06 13.43
CA SER A 170 15.10 8.63 12.16
C SER A 170 15.06 7.54 11.09
N LEU A 171 14.11 7.64 10.15
CA LEU A 171 14.33 7.05 8.83
C LEU A 171 15.46 7.84 8.18
N ASN A 172 16.69 7.55 8.60
CA ASN A 172 17.82 7.61 7.69
C ASN A 172 17.45 6.62 6.58
N THR A 173 16.76 7.14 5.57
CA THR A 173 16.25 6.35 4.45
C THR A 173 17.50 5.77 3.81
N THR A 174 17.70 4.45 3.94
CA THR A 174 18.81 3.79 3.27
C THR A 174 18.66 4.03 1.76
N SER A 175 19.77 3.99 1.02
CA SER A 175 19.72 4.09 -0.45
C SER A 175 18.70 3.12 -1.03
N ALA A 176 18.66 1.89 -0.49
CA ALA A 176 17.74 0.84 -0.89
C ALA A 176 16.25 1.22 -0.73
N LEU A 177 15.86 1.87 0.37
CA LEU A 177 14.47 2.32 0.57
C LEU A 177 14.09 3.44 -0.41
N CYS A 178 15.01 4.38 -0.68
CA CYS A 178 14.80 5.42 -1.69
C CYS A 178 14.64 4.82 -3.09
N GLU A 179 15.53 3.89 -3.46
CA GLU A 179 15.52 3.20 -4.75
C GLU A 179 14.23 2.37 -4.92
N ALA A 180 13.76 1.69 -3.87
CA ALA A 180 12.53 0.93 -3.91
C ALA A 180 11.29 1.83 -4.12
N LEU A 181 11.21 2.98 -3.43
CA LEU A 181 10.14 3.97 -3.65
C LEU A 181 10.19 4.56 -5.06
N GLN A 182 11.39 4.85 -5.58
CA GLN A 182 11.57 5.32 -6.95
C GLN A 182 11.12 4.27 -7.96
N MET A 183 11.53 3.02 -7.80
CA MET A 183 11.12 1.90 -8.65
C MET A 183 9.59 1.78 -8.72
N LEU A 184 8.92 1.81 -7.56
CA LEU A 184 7.46 1.76 -7.49
C LEU A 184 6.80 2.94 -8.19
N THR A 185 7.25 4.16 -7.90
CA THR A 185 6.58 5.36 -8.43
C THR A 185 6.86 5.63 -9.90
N CYS A 186 8.01 5.21 -10.45
CA CYS A 186 8.25 5.20 -11.90
C CYS A 186 7.21 4.35 -12.65
N GLN A 187 6.73 3.27 -12.02
CA GLN A 187 5.70 2.41 -12.61
C GLN A 187 4.28 2.99 -12.49
N LEU A 188 4.10 4.10 -11.77
CA LEU A 188 2.82 4.81 -11.66
C LEU A 188 2.69 5.96 -12.66
N ASP A 189 3.80 6.39 -13.28
CA ASP A 189 3.78 7.46 -14.27
C ASP A 189 3.12 6.95 -15.57
N PRO A 190 1.96 7.51 -15.99
CA PRO A 190 1.26 7.10 -17.20
C PRO A 190 2.11 7.29 -18.47
N HIS A 191 3.18 8.10 -18.43
CA HIS A 191 4.03 8.37 -19.59
C HIS A 191 5.16 7.34 -19.83
N GLN A 192 5.37 6.37 -18.93
CA GLN A 192 6.41 5.34 -19.13
C GLN A 192 5.90 4.04 -19.81
N GLY A 193 4.59 3.86 -19.97
CA GLY A 193 4.01 2.67 -20.62
C GLY A 193 4.09 2.64 -22.16
N ALA A 194 4.81 3.56 -22.78
CA ALA A 194 4.86 3.74 -24.24
C ALA A 194 6.29 3.78 -24.81
N ARG A 195 7.26 3.09 -24.20
CA ARG A 195 8.62 2.93 -24.74
C ARG A 195 9.00 1.47 -24.87
#